data_AF-A0A6G4HUN1-F1
#
_entry.id   AF-A0A6G4HUN1-F1
#
_cell.length_a   1.000
_cell.length_b   1.000
_cell.length_c   1.000
_cell.angle_alpha   90.00
_cell.angle_beta   90.00
_cell.angle_gamma   90.00
#
_symmetry.space_group_name_H-M   'P 1'
#
loop_
_entity.id
_entity.type
_entity.pdbx_description
1 polymer ?
#
loop_
_entity_poly.entity_id
_entity_poly.type
_entity_poly.pdbx_seq_one_letter_code
_entity_poly.pdbx_strand_id
1 'polypeptide(L)'
;MESLTIILFLIGCIGALVATILIIKNAIKKQDNKMNKKILIGFIVLSIIAFIAVPTKSNTKKDVKTSNEITKENKSILSSKDKELLKKHYEDFDTAQRTQFTEIGEKYKKMNAKEKESIKADYERLLKEQDIQVKKWAEEDKKKDEAAKAAEAKKWNDFVNKNTKELSAGEHTVGTHIDEGSYDVTFNGSGNFNIYSADGDLLTNEIGGSDLGIDKYRIILTQGSKIKIEGMSVNMKPIKRSLMPYKETSIYSGYWICGQDIAEGRYKAMAESGQGNFMIYDNGTPKTNEILGGDLGVKEVIIDLKKDDIIDVAGLKSVRLVPEK
;
A
#
# COMPACT_ATOMS: atom_id res chain seq x y z
N MET A 1 2.22 47.48 -4.97
CA MET A 1 2.78 46.24 -4.40
C MET A 1 1.84 45.05 -4.60
N GLU A 2 0.56 45.16 -4.24
CA GLU A 2 -0.44 44.08 -4.31
C GLU A 2 -0.52 43.31 -5.65
N SER A 3 -0.41 44.02 -6.78
CA SER A 3 -0.39 43.38 -8.11
C SER A 3 0.79 42.42 -8.30
N LEU A 4 1.95 42.72 -7.73
CA LEU A 4 3.15 41.89 -7.84
C LEU A 4 3.04 40.61 -7.00
N THR A 5 2.49 40.71 -5.77
CA THR A 5 2.24 39.54 -4.92
C THR A 5 1.16 38.63 -5.50
N ILE A 6 0.12 39.17 -6.14
CA ILE A 6 -0.89 38.36 -6.85
C ILE A 6 -0.28 37.63 -8.04
N ILE A 7 0.59 38.27 -8.83
CA ILE A 7 1.29 37.63 -9.96
C ILE A 7 2.23 36.51 -9.46
N LEU A 8 3.00 36.77 -8.41
CA LEU A 8 3.89 35.76 -7.81
C LEU A 8 3.12 34.58 -7.21
N PHE A 9 1.96 34.82 -6.59
CA PHE A 9 1.06 33.78 -6.09
C PHE A 9 0.52 32.90 -7.23
N LEU A 10 0.05 33.50 -8.33
CA LEU A 10 -0.43 32.77 -9.51
C LEU A 10 0.69 31.93 -10.17
N ILE A 11 1.90 32.46 -10.27
CA ILE A 11 3.08 31.71 -10.75
C ILE A 11 3.39 30.53 -9.81
N GLY A 12 3.30 30.72 -8.50
CA GLY A 12 3.43 29.66 -7.50
C GLY A 12 2.38 28.55 -7.67
N CYS A 13 1.11 28.91 -7.87
CA CYS A 13 0.04 27.94 -8.14
C CYS A 13 0.27 27.15 -9.44
N ILE A 14 0.74 27.80 -10.51
CA ILE A 14 1.10 27.13 -11.77
C ILE A 14 2.28 26.17 -11.55
N GLY A 15 3.30 26.58 -10.79
CA GLY A 15 4.43 25.72 -10.41
C GLY A 15 3.99 24.47 -9.62
N ALA A 16 3.09 24.63 -8.65
CA ALA A 16 2.54 23.52 -7.87
C ALA A 16 1.70 22.55 -8.73
N LEU A 17 0.93 23.05 -9.69
CA LEU A 17 0.18 22.24 -10.65
C LEU A 17 1.11 21.47 -11.59
N VAL A 18 2.17 22.10 -12.11
CA VAL A 18 3.18 21.42 -12.94
C VAL A 18 3.93 20.35 -12.12
N ALA A 19 4.29 20.64 -10.87
CA ALA A 19 4.94 19.69 -9.98
C ALA A 19 4.05 18.46 -9.69
N THR A 20 2.77 18.66 -9.37
CA THR A 20 1.83 17.53 -9.17
C THR A 20 1.60 16.72 -10.45
N ILE A 21 1.47 17.36 -11.61
CA ILE A 21 1.39 16.67 -12.91
C ILE A 21 2.66 15.85 -13.18
N LEU A 22 3.84 16.36 -12.86
CA LEU A 22 5.11 15.64 -13.03
C LEU A 22 5.25 14.46 -12.04
N ILE A 23 4.84 14.63 -10.77
CA ILE A 23 4.81 13.55 -9.77
C ILE A 23 3.86 12.43 -10.21
N ILE A 24 2.64 12.78 -10.64
CA ILE A 24 1.65 11.83 -11.16
C ILE A 24 2.19 11.12 -12.42
N LYS A 25 2.80 11.86 -13.36
CA LYS A 25 3.41 11.29 -14.57
C LYS A 25 4.57 10.35 -14.26
N ASN A 26 5.37 10.63 -13.22
CA ASN A 26 6.49 9.80 -12.80
C ASN A 26 6.01 8.53 -12.06
N ALA A 27 5.00 8.65 -11.19
CA ALA A 27 4.34 7.50 -10.57
C ALA A 27 3.72 6.56 -11.61
N ILE A 28 3.02 7.12 -12.61
CA ILE A 28 2.49 6.36 -13.77
C ILE A 28 3.59 5.71 -14.61
N LYS A 29 4.81 6.26 -14.64
CA LYS A 29 5.95 5.68 -15.36
C LYS A 29 6.69 4.59 -14.55
N LYS A 30 6.54 4.55 -13.22
CA LYS A 30 7.23 3.59 -12.34
C LYS A 30 6.37 2.38 -11.92
N GLN A 31 5.10 2.31 -12.36
CA GLN A 31 4.19 1.21 -12.04
C GLN A 31 3.62 0.58 -13.31
N ASP A 32 4.23 -0.53 -13.75
CA ASP A 32 3.89 -1.22 -15.00
C ASP A 32 2.66 -2.15 -14.83
N ASN A 33 1.57 -1.61 -14.26
CA ASN A 33 0.32 -2.33 -14.04
C ASN A 33 -0.88 -1.55 -14.62
N LYS A 34 -1.62 -2.22 -15.52
CA LYS A 34 -2.61 -1.63 -16.42
C LYS A 34 -3.88 -1.09 -15.74
N MET A 35 -4.15 -1.44 -14.48
CA MET A 35 -5.41 -1.10 -13.79
C MET A 35 -5.49 0.35 -13.30
N ASN A 36 -4.39 0.94 -12.82
CA ASN A 36 -4.47 2.16 -12.00
C ASN A 36 -4.87 3.44 -12.76
N LYS A 37 -4.82 3.44 -14.10
CA LYS A 37 -5.29 4.58 -14.92
C LYS A 37 -6.81 4.77 -14.92
N LYS A 38 -7.62 3.73 -14.63
CA LYS A 38 -9.09 3.86 -14.57
C LYS A 38 -9.57 4.39 -13.23
N ILE A 39 -9.02 3.86 -12.13
CA ILE A 39 -9.40 4.20 -10.75
C ILE A 39 -9.15 5.69 -10.47
N LEU A 40 -8.01 6.23 -10.92
CA LEU A 40 -7.66 7.64 -10.72
C LEU A 40 -8.66 8.62 -11.37
N ILE A 41 -9.30 8.24 -12.49
CA ILE A 41 -10.32 9.06 -13.17
C ILE A 41 -11.63 9.08 -12.37
N GLY A 42 -12.01 7.95 -11.75
CA GLY A 42 -13.22 7.85 -10.94
C GLY A 42 -13.21 8.77 -9.71
N PHE A 43 -12.07 8.87 -9.02
CA PHE A 43 -11.94 9.77 -7.87
C PHE A 43 -12.10 11.25 -8.23
N ILE A 44 -11.58 11.69 -9.38
CA ILE A 44 -11.70 13.09 -9.84
C ILE A 44 -13.17 13.49 -10.03
N VAL A 45 -14.02 12.58 -10.54
CA VAL A 45 -15.46 12.84 -10.73
C VAL A 45 -16.18 12.99 -9.39
N LEU A 46 -15.85 12.15 -8.40
CA LEU A 46 -16.43 12.23 -7.06
C LEU A 46 -16.02 13.51 -6.31
N SER A 47 -14.77 13.96 -6.43
CA SER A 47 -14.29 15.18 -5.77
C SER A 47 -15.02 16.46 -6.22
N ILE A 48 -15.45 16.52 -7.48
CA ILE A 48 -16.15 17.70 -8.04
C ILE A 48 -17.57 17.85 -7.44
N ILE A 49 -18.24 16.75 -7.08
CA ILE A 49 -19.60 16.78 -6.53
C ILE A 49 -19.63 17.42 -5.13
N ALA A 50 -18.59 17.20 -4.32
CA ALA A 50 -18.51 17.70 -2.94
C ALA A 50 -18.38 19.24 -2.83
N PHE A 51 -17.82 19.91 -3.85
CA PHE A 51 -17.48 21.34 -3.77
C PHE A 51 -18.65 22.30 -4.06
N ILE A 52 -19.81 21.79 -4.45
CA ILE A 52 -20.97 22.60 -4.90
C ILE A 52 -21.85 23.06 -3.72
N ALA A 53 -21.61 22.57 -2.50
CA ALA A 53 -22.46 22.76 -1.33
C ALA A 53 -22.24 24.06 -0.52
N VAL A 54 -21.59 25.10 -1.07
CA VAL A 54 -21.31 26.37 -0.36
C VAL A 54 -21.91 27.58 -1.11
N PRO A 55 -23.00 28.19 -0.61
CA PRO A 55 -23.65 29.33 -1.27
C PRO A 55 -23.07 30.69 -0.81
N THR A 56 -22.32 31.37 -1.68
CA THR A 56 -21.88 32.77 -1.45
C THR A 56 -22.85 33.78 -2.10
N LYS A 57 -23.42 34.68 -1.30
CA LYS A 57 -24.19 35.86 -1.75
C LYS A 57 -23.33 37.12 -1.71
N SER A 58 -23.51 38.03 -2.67
CA SER A 58 -23.11 39.44 -2.53
C SER A 58 -23.91 40.37 -3.45
N ASN A 59 -23.91 41.67 -3.14
CA ASN A 59 -24.68 42.74 -3.78
C ASN A 59 -23.74 43.93 -4.11
N THR A 60 -24.06 44.88 -5.01
CA THR A 60 -25.28 45.05 -5.80
C THR A 60 -24.93 45.06 -7.31
N LYS A 61 -25.25 45.97 -8.24
CA LYS A 61 -26.04 47.24 -8.32
C LYS A 61 -26.61 47.36 -9.76
N LYS A 62 -27.49 48.34 -10.02
CA LYS A 62 -27.91 48.69 -11.39
C LYS A 62 -27.02 49.78 -11.96
N ASP A 63 -26.86 49.76 -13.28
CA ASP A 63 -26.95 50.96 -14.11
C ASP A 63 -27.64 50.61 -15.44
N VAL A 64 -28.23 51.59 -16.12
CA VAL A 64 -29.08 51.39 -17.32
C VAL A 64 -28.65 52.32 -18.44
N LYS A 65 -28.41 51.76 -19.64
CA LYS A 65 -28.46 52.48 -20.92
C LYS A 65 -29.00 51.58 -22.03
N THR A 66 -29.60 52.20 -23.04
CA THR A 66 -30.58 51.60 -23.96
C THR A 66 -29.98 51.32 -25.34
N SER A 67 -30.66 50.47 -26.14
CA SER A 67 -30.45 50.19 -27.58
C SER A 67 -29.12 49.50 -27.93
N ASN A 68 -29.06 48.52 -28.83
CA ASN A 68 -29.97 48.18 -29.94
C ASN A 68 -30.56 46.77 -29.86
N GLU A 69 -31.70 46.56 -30.54
CA GLU A 69 -32.06 45.23 -31.03
C GLU A 69 -31.09 44.81 -32.13
N ILE A 70 -30.34 43.75 -31.87
CA ILE A 70 -29.74 42.91 -32.91
C ILE A 70 -30.37 41.53 -32.73
N THR A 71 -30.93 40.99 -33.80
CA THR A 71 -31.57 39.68 -33.83
C THR A 71 -30.56 38.62 -33.39
N LYS A 72 -30.68 38.15 -32.14
CA LYS A 72 -29.87 37.04 -31.67
C LYS A 72 -30.28 35.78 -32.41
N GLU A 73 -29.48 35.37 -33.40
CA GLU A 73 -29.44 33.97 -33.80
C GLU A 73 -29.30 33.12 -32.53
N ASN A 74 -30.27 32.24 -32.29
CA ASN A 74 -30.32 31.43 -31.09
C ASN A 74 -29.34 30.26 -31.22
N LYS A 75 -28.05 30.58 -31.22
CA LYS A 75 -26.93 29.68 -31.50
C LYS A 75 -26.88 28.59 -30.43
N SER A 76 -27.37 27.41 -30.80
CA SER A 76 -27.67 26.32 -29.88
C SER A 76 -26.47 25.94 -29.02
N ILE A 77 -26.73 25.70 -27.73
CA ILE A 77 -25.70 25.45 -26.69
C ILE A 77 -25.00 24.09 -26.89
N LEU A 78 -25.61 23.17 -27.64
CA LEU A 78 -25.03 21.90 -28.04
C LEU A 78 -24.48 21.91 -29.47
N SER A 79 -23.25 21.40 -29.63
CA SER A 79 -22.65 21.14 -30.93
C SER A 79 -23.30 19.95 -31.66
N SER A 80 -23.03 19.79 -32.96
CA SER A 80 -23.49 18.62 -33.73
C SER A 80 -22.99 17.31 -33.10
N LYS A 81 -21.72 17.27 -32.67
CA LYS A 81 -21.13 16.11 -31.98
C LYS A 81 -21.84 15.76 -30.67
N ASP A 82 -22.35 16.77 -29.95
CA ASP A 82 -23.15 16.51 -28.73
C ASP A 82 -24.50 15.87 -29.08
N LYS A 83 -25.14 16.34 -30.16
CA LYS A 83 -26.44 15.83 -30.65
C LYS A 83 -26.32 14.47 -31.35
N GLU A 84 -25.15 14.13 -31.89
CA GLU A 84 -24.81 12.80 -32.40
C GLU A 84 -24.55 11.82 -31.24
N LEU A 85 -23.79 12.24 -30.23
CA LEU A 85 -23.51 11.42 -29.05
C LEU A 85 -24.77 11.04 -28.27
N LEU A 86 -25.73 11.98 -28.15
CA LEU A 86 -27.01 11.74 -27.50
C LEU A 86 -27.87 10.64 -28.15
N LYS A 87 -27.60 10.27 -29.42
CA LYS A 87 -28.35 9.23 -30.16
C LYS A 87 -27.75 7.83 -30.05
N LYS A 88 -26.56 7.69 -29.45
CA LYS A 88 -25.92 6.38 -29.20
C LYS A 88 -26.47 5.74 -27.91
N HIS A 89 -26.06 4.51 -27.63
CA HIS A 89 -26.17 3.91 -26.31
C HIS A 89 -24.90 4.16 -25.48
N TYR A 90 -25.03 4.35 -24.17
CA TYR A 90 -23.93 4.67 -23.27
C TYR A 90 -22.88 3.55 -23.18
N GLU A 91 -23.26 2.31 -23.50
CA GLU A 91 -22.32 1.19 -23.50
C GLU A 91 -21.26 1.26 -24.61
N ASP A 92 -21.60 1.85 -25.76
CA ASP A 92 -20.69 2.08 -26.88
C ASP A 92 -19.71 3.24 -26.64
N PHE A 93 -19.89 4.02 -25.56
CA PHE A 93 -19.09 5.23 -25.35
C PHE A 93 -17.65 4.85 -25.00
N ASP A 94 -16.70 5.33 -25.80
CA ASP A 94 -15.29 5.37 -25.40
C ASP A 94 -15.04 6.37 -24.24
N THR A 95 -13.81 6.42 -23.73
CA THR A 95 -13.44 7.29 -22.61
C THR A 95 -13.72 8.77 -22.87
N ALA A 96 -13.44 9.27 -24.08
CA ALA A 96 -13.66 10.67 -24.45
C ALA A 96 -15.16 10.97 -24.63
N GLN A 97 -15.92 10.03 -25.19
CA GLN A 97 -17.38 10.13 -25.29
C GLN A 97 -18.05 10.17 -23.90
N ARG A 98 -17.55 9.42 -22.91
CA ARG A 98 -18.00 9.53 -21.50
C ARG A 98 -17.72 10.92 -20.91
N THR A 99 -16.52 11.47 -21.12
CA THR A 99 -16.19 12.84 -20.70
C THR A 99 -17.08 13.87 -21.38
N GLN A 100 -17.30 13.76 -22.70
CA GLN A 100 -18.19 14.64 -23.44
C GLN A 100 -19.64 14.54 -22.93
N PHE A 101 -20.13 13.37 -22.51
CA PHE A 101 -21.46 13.25 -21.90
C PHE A 101 -21.56 13.98 -20.54
N THR A 102 -20.52 13.95 -19.72
CA THR A 102 -20.45 14.77 -18.50
C THR A 102 -20.50 16.27 -18.82
N GLU A 103 -19.78 16.72 -19.87
CA GLU A 103 -19.89 18.10 -20.36
C GLU A 103 -21.29 18.44 -20.89
N ILE A 104 -21.96 17.50 -21.56
CA ILE A 104 -23.36 17.66 -22.00
C ILE A 104 -24.28 17.84 -20.80
N GLY A 105 -24.04 17.19 -19.66
CA GLY A 105 -24.77 17.44 -18.42
C GLY A 105 -24.60 18.88 -17.89
N GLU A 106 -23.40 19.44 -17.96
CA GLU A 106 -23.14 20.84 -17.60
C GLU A 106 -23.74 21.85 -18.59
N LYS A 107 -23.74 21.52 -19.89
CA LYS A 107 -24.48 22.26 -20.93
C LYS A 107 -25.99 22.18 -20.67
N TYR A 108 -26.50 21.00 -20.29
CA TYR A 108 -27.93 20.74 -20.02
C TYR A 108 -28.46 21.59 -18.88
N LYS A 109 -27.74 21.69 -17.75
CA LYS A 109 -28.12 22.59 -16.64
C LYS A 109 -28.41 24.02 -17.13
N LYS A 110 -27.56 24.52 -18.04
CA LYS A 110 -27.53 25.91 -18.55
C LYS A 110 -28.48 26.20 -19.73
N MET A 111 -29.04 25.17 -20.38
CA MET A 111 -29.95 25.36 -21.52
C MET A 111 -31.31 25.97 -21.15
N ASN A 112 -31.93 26.66 -22.11
CA ASN A 112 -33.32 27.14 -21.99
C ASN A 112 -34.32 25.97 -22.09
N ALA A 113 -35.59 26.23 -21.74
CA ALA A 113 -36.63 25.19 -21.70
C ALA A 113 -36.89 24.51 -23.06
N LYS A 114 -36.85 25.27 -24.16
CA LYS A 114 -37.15 24.73 -25.51
C LYS A 114 -36.02 23.82 -26.03
N GLU A 115 -34.77 24.19 -25.78
CA GLU A 115 -33.63 23.30 -26.08
C GLU A 115 -33.61 22.06 -25.17
N LYS A 116 -33.88 22.21 -23.87
CA LYS A 116 -33.98 21.08 -22.93
C LYS A 116 -34.99 20.04 -23.41
N GLU A 117 -36.24 20.45 -23.64
CA GLU A 117 -37.30 19.51 -24.04
C GLU A 117 -36.97 18.80 -25.37
N SER A 118 -36.26 19.46 -26.29
CA SER A 118 -35.88 18.88 -27.59
C SER A 118 -34.88 17.71 -27.53
N ILE A 119 -34.19 17.49 -26.40
CA ILE A 119 -33.22 16.40 -26.19
C ILE A 119 -33.42 15.61 -24.89
N LYS A 120 -34.42 15.99 -24.09
CA LYS A 120 -34.67 15.45 -22.75
C LYS A 120 -34.80 13.94 -22.73
N ALA A 121 -35.53 13.36 -23.67
CA ALA A 121 -35.72 11.90 -23.76
C ALA A 121 -34.39 11.15 -24.01
N ASP A 122 -33.54 11.65 -24.91
CA ASP A 122 -32.22 11.07 -25.18
C ASP A 122 -31.28 11.19 -23.97
N TYR A 123 -31.26 12.37 -23.33
CA TYR A 123 -30.42 12.64 -22.17
C TYR A 123 -30.86 11.83 -20.93
N GLU A 124 -32.17 11.73 -20.66
CA GLU A 124 -32.72 10.90 -19.58
C GLU A 124 -32.60 9.39 -19.86
N ARG A 125 -32.59 8.95 -21.13
CA ARG A 125 -32.22 7.56 -21.49
C ARG A 125 -30.76 7.30 -21.13
N LEU A 126 -29.85 8.15 -21.60
CA LEU A 126 -28.41 7.97 -21.40
C LEU A 126 -27.99 8.07 -19.93
N LEU A 127 -28.68 8.87 -19.10
CA LEU A 127 -28.45 8.86 -17.65
C LEU A 127 -28.81 7.51 -17.00
N LYS A 128 -29.86 6.83 -17.46
CA LYS A 128 -30.26 5.50 -16.97
C LYS A 128 -29.31 4.42 -17.46
N GLU A 129 -28.92 4.46 -18.74
CA GLU A 129 -27.90 3.57 -19.30
C GLU A 129 -26.54 3.77 -18.61
N GLN A 130 -26.17 5.00 -18.26
CA GLN A 130 -24.97 5.34 -17.49
C GLN A 130 -24.98 4.69 -16.10
N ASP A 131 -26.08 4.84 -15.34
CA ASP A 131 -26.22 4.24 -14.01
C ASP A 131 -26.10 2.70 -14.06
N ILE A 132 -26.77 2.06 -15.02
CA ILE A 132 -26.69 0.61 -15.25
C ILE A 132 -25.25 0.18 -15.58
N GLN A 133 -24.57 0.86 -16.51
CA GLN A 133 -23.22 0.47 -16.93
C GLN A 133 -22.16 0.77 -15.87
N VAL A 134 -22.30 1.84 -15.09
CA VAL A 134 -21.42 2.12 -13.94
C VAL A 134 -21.57 1.02 -12.87
N LYS A 135 -22.80 0.59 -12.56
CA LYS A 135 -23.04 -0.53 -11.64
C LYS A 135 -22.45 -1.85 -12.17
N LYS A 136 -22.61 -2.11 -13.47
CA LYS A 136 -22.03 -3.28 -14.15
C LYS A 136 -20.50 -3.30 -14.04
N TRP A 137 -19.82 -2.20 -14.38
CA TRP A 137 -18.35 -2.13 -14.28
C TRP A 137 -17.85 -2.21 -12.84
N ALA A 138 -18.56 -1.64 -11.86
CA ALA A 138 -18.20 -1.76 -10.45
C ALA A 138 -18.24 -3.22 -9.95
N GLU A 139 -19.26 -3.99 -10.34
CA GLU A 139 -19.37 -5.42 -10.02
C GLU A 139 -18.39 -6.28 -10.83
N GLU A 140 -18.07 -5.92 -12.07
CA GLU A 140 -17.00 -6.56 -12.85
C GLU A 140 -15.60 -6.33 -12.24
N ASP A 141 -15.29 -5.10 -11.81
CA ASP A 141 -14.00 -4.77 -11.21
C ASP A 141 -13.86 -5.37 -9.80
N LYS A 142 -14.94 -5.38 -8.99
CA LYS A 142 -15.00 -6.15 -7.74
C LYS A 142 -14.71 -7.64 -7.97
N LYS A 143 -15.30 -8.26 -8.99
CA LYS A 143 -15.03 -9.67 -9.36
C LYS A 143 -13.57 -9.91 -9.78
N LYS A 144 -12.93 -8.93 -10.43
CA LYS A 144 -11.48 -9.00 -10.76
C LYS A 144 -10.63 -8.92 -9.49
N ASP A 145 -10.97 -8.03 -8.55
CA ASP A 145 -10.28 -7.91 -7.27
C ASP A 145 -10.45 -9.16 -6.39
N GLU A 146 -11.64 -9.75 -6.35
CA GLU A 146 -11.92 -11.03 -5.67
C GLU A 146 -11.14 -12.19 -6.30
N ALA A 147 -11.12 -12.29 -7.64
CA ALA A 147 -10.32 -13.29 -8.36
C ALA A 147 -8.81 -13.09 -8.15
N ALA A 148 -8.32 -11.85 -8.10
CA ALA A 148 -6.92 -11.55 -7.83
C ALA A 148 -6.52 -11.96 -6.39
N LYS A 149 -7.35 -11.66 -5.39
CA LYS A 149 -7.15 -12.10 -4.00
C LYS A 149 -7.17 -13.62 -3.89
N ALA A 150 -8.09 -14.29 -4.57
CA ALA A 150 -8.14 -15.76 -4.61
C ALA A 150 -6.89 -16.36 -5.28
N ALA A 151 -6.36 -15.75 -6.34
CA ALA A 151 -5.13 -16.19 -6.99
C ALA A 151 -3.88 -15.94 -6.12
N GLU A 152 -3.80 -14.84 -5.38
CA GLU A 152 -2.74 -14.61 -4.38
C GLU A 152 -2.82 -15.65 -3.24
N ALA A 153 -4.02 -15.86 -2.68
CA ALA A 153 -4.24 -16.85 -1.63
C ALA A 153 -3.89 -18.27 -2.08
N LYS A 154 -4.22 -18.66 -3.33
CA LYS A 154 -3.80 -19.95 -3.88
C LYS A 154 -2.28 -20.05 -3.97
N LYS A 155 -1.59 -19.05 -4.55
CA LYS A 155 -0.12 -19.02 -4.64
C LYS A 155 0.54 -19.13 -3.26
N TRP A 156 0.01 -18.43 -2.26
CA TRP A 156 0.48 -18.51 -0.88
C TRP A 156 0.29 -19.92 -0.31
N ASN A 157 -0.89 -20.53 -0.47
CA ASN A 157 -1.16 -21.88 0.01
C ASN A 157 -0.29 -22.94 -0.71
N ASP A 158 -0.08 -22.80 -2.03
CA ASP A 158 0.82 -23.66 -2.80
C ASP A 158 2.27 -23.57 -2.25
N PHE A 159 2.74 -22.36 -1.94
CA PHE A 159 4.06 -22.10 -1.34
C PHE A 159 4.18 -22.64 0.10
N VAL A 160 3.16 -22.45 0.93
CA VAL A 160 3.08 -23.00 2.29
C VAL A 160 3.13 -24.52 2.25
N ASN A 161 2.38 -25.16 1.35
CA ASN A 161 2.35 -26.63 1.22
C ASN A 161 3.68 -27.19 0.68
N LYS A 162 4.37 -26.47 -0.21
CA LYS A 162 5.70 -26.88 -0.73
C LYS A 162 6.82 -26.73 0.33
N ASN A 163 6.73 -25.72 1.19
CA ASN A 163 7.84 -25.31 2.05
C ASN A 163 7.63 -25.49 3.56
N THR A 164 6.45 -25.91 4.01
CA THR A 164 6.28 -26.49 5.34
C THR A 164 6.87 -27.91 5.33
N LYS A 165 8.07 -28.09 5.90
CA LYS A 165 8.79 -29.37 5.88
C LYS A 165 9.74 -29.51 7.07
N GLU A 166 10.05 -30.75 7.44
CA GLU A 166 11.18 -31.04 8.32
C GLU A 166 12.49 -31.08 7.51
N LEU A 167 13.56 -30.54 8.08
CA LEU A 167 14.93 -30.67 7.58
C LEU A 167 15.77 -31.41 8.64
N SER A 168 16.31 -32.57 8.28
CA SER A 168 17.19 -33.37 9.14
C SER A 168 18.60 -32.78 9.26
N ALA A 169 19.41 -33.27 10.20
CA ALA A 169 20.82 -32.91 10.31
C ALA A 169 21.59 -33.02 8.97
N GLY A 170 22.49 -32.07 8.69
CA GLY A 170 23.23 -31.95 7.43
C GLY A 170 23.33 -30.50 6.94
N GLU A 171 23.85 -30.32 5.72
CA GLU A 171 23.80 -29.04 4.98
C GLU A 171 22.62 -29.05 3.99
N HIS A 172 21.85 -27.97 3.97
CA HIS A 172 20.73 -27.72 3.04
C HIS A 172 20.92 -26.37 2.35
N THR A 173 20.53 -26.29 1.07
CA THR A 173 20.68 -25.08 0.24
C THR A 173 19.33 -24.47 -0.13
N VAL A 174 19.18 -23.16 0.04
CA VAL A 174 18.00 -22.38 -0.36
C VAL A 174 17.88 -22.32 -1.90
N GLY A 175 16.67 -22.57 -2.40
CA GLY A 175 16.36 -22.77 -3.82
C GLY A 175 16.55 -24.21 -4.32
N THR A 176 17.03 -25.12 -3.46
CA THR A 176 17.15 -26.55 -3.79
C THR A 176 16.33 -27.42 -2.83
N HIS A 177 16.53 -27.24 -1.52
CA HIS A 177 15.89 -28.05 -0.48
C HIS A 177 14.65 -27.35 0.10
N ILE A 178 14.70 -26.02 0.15
CA ILE A 178 13.62 -25.13 0.61
C ILE A 178 13.70 -23.82 -0.18
N ASP A 179 12.56 -23.22 -0.51
CA ASP A 179 12.55 -21.94 -1.25
C ASP A 179 12.95 -20.76 -0.34
N GLU A 180 13.39 -19.65 -0.94
CA GLU A 180 13.60 -18.40 -0.21
C GLU A 180 12.29 -17.85 0.39
N GLY A 181 12.41 -17.02 1.44
CA GLY A 181 11.28 -16.43 2.15
C GLY A 181 11.51 -16.26 3.65
N SER A 182 10.48 -15.82 4.37
CA SER A 182 10.49 -15.76 5.83
C SER A 182 9.85 -17.00 6.43
N TYR A 183 10.48 -17.58 7.46
CA TYR A 183 10.00 -18.79 8.14
C TYR A 183 10.04 -18.62 9.66
N ASP A 184 9.11 -19.30 10.32
CA ASP A 184 9.25 -19.70 11.72
C ASP A 184 9.86 -21.11 11.75
N VAL A 185 10.84 -21.33 12.63
CA VAL A 185 11.56 -22.61 12.80
C VAL A 185 11.35 -23.13 14.20
N THR A 186 11.05 -24.42 14.37
CA THR A 186 11.07 -25.12 15.68
C THR A 186 11.98 -26.34 15.63
N PHE A 187 12.50 -26.75 16.79
CA PHE A 187 13.56 -27.74 16.90
C PHE A 187 13.05 -29.10 17.41
N ASN A 188 13.49 -30.20 16.78
CA ASN A 188 13.16 -31.57 17.15
C ASN A 188 14.40 -32.21 17.81
N GLY A 189 14.51 -32.08 19.12
CA GLY A 189 15.75 -32.35 19.86
C GLY A 189 16.63 -31.09 19.96
N SER A 190 17.89 -31.25 20.37
CA SER A 190 18.81 -30.13 20.62
C SER A 190 20.15 -30.30 19.91
N GLY A 191 20.73 -29.17 19.50
CA GLY A 191 21.98 -29.10 18.75
C GLY A 191 22.15 -27.74 18.08
N ASN A 192 23.02 -27.67 17.07
CA ASN A 192 23.38 -26.40 16.43
C ASN A 192 22.51 -26.12 15.20
N PHE A 193 22.10 -24.86 15.05
CA PHE A 193 21.39 -24.33 13.89
C PHE A 193 22.15 -23.11 13.37
N ASN A 194 22.91 -23.30 12.28
CA ASN A 194 23.71 -22.25 11.66
C ASN A 194 23.19 -21.92 10.27
N ILE A 195 23.25 -20.65 9.88
CA ILE A 195 22.99 -20.21 8.50
C ILE A 195 24.15 -19.37 8.00
N TYR A 196 24.52 -19.62 6.75
CA TYR A 196 25.56 -18.91 6.02
C TYR A 196 24.99 -18.24 4.77
N SER A 197 25.53 -17.08 4.40
CA SER A 197 25.24 -16.40 3.13
C SER A 197 25.66 -17.28 1.94
N ALA A 198 25.22 -16.90 0.73
CA ALA A 198 25.69 -17.56 -0.49
C ALA A 198 27.21 -17.45 -0.68
N ASP A 199 27.82 -16.38 -0.16
CA ASP A 199 29.27 -16.09 -0.20
C ASP A 199 30.04 -16.77 0.96
N GLY A 200 29.34 -17.24 2.00
CA GLY A 200 29.89 -18.06 3.09
C GLY A 200 29.95 -17.38 4.47
N ASP A 201 29.50 -16.13 4.60
CA ASP A 201 29.46 -15.41 5.88
C ASP A 201 28.45 -16.03 6.84
N LEU A 202 28.80 -16.15 8.12
CA LEU A 202 27.90 -16.64 9.17
C LEU A 202 26.82 -15.57 9.47
N LEU A 203 25.55 -15.90 9.18
CA LEU A 203 24.39 -15.05 9.43
C LEU A 203 23.70 -15.40 10.75
N THR A 204 23.54 -16.69 11.04
CA THR A 204 22.87 -17.18 12.26
C THR A 204 23.74 -18.24 12.92
N ASN A 205 23.85 -18.21 14.25
CA ASN A 205 24.48 -19.23 15.08
C ASN A 205 23.65 -19.40 16.35
N GLU A 206 22.85 -20.45 16.41
CA GLU A 206 21.90 -20.72 17.51
C GLU A 206 21.98 -22.16 18.01
N ILE A 207 21.66 -22.36 19.28
CA ILE A 207 21.46 -23.69 19.88
C ILE A 207 19.96 -23.90 20.04
N GLY A 208 19.40 -24.89 19.36
CA GLY A 208 17.96 -25.17 19.39
C GLY A 208 17.55 -26.13 20.51
N GLY A 209 16.29 -26.04 20.96
CA GLY A 209 15.54 -27.15 21.55
C GLY A 209 16.02 -27.72 22.89
N SER A 210 16.66 -26.93 23.74
CA SER A 210 16.97 -27.28 25.14
C SER A 210 16.75 -26.09 26.09
N ASP A 211 16.84 -26.31 27.40
CA ASP A 211 16.70 -25.25 28.41
C ASP A 211 17.75 -24.14 28.26
N LEU A 212 18.95 -24.49 27.78
CA LEU A 212 20.05 -23.56 27.47
C LEU A 212 20.00 -23.01 26.04
N GLY A 213 19.08 -23.50 25.21
CA GLY A 213 18.88 -23.08 23.83
C GLY A 213 17.57 -22.32 23.61
N ILE A 214 17.27 -22.02 22.36
CA ILE A 214 16.03 -21.35 21.94
C ILE A 214 14.97 -22.37 21.51
N ASP A 215 13.71 -22.10 21.84
CA ASP A 215 12.59 -22.99 21.49
C ASP A 215 12.12 -22.80 20.04
N LYS A 216 12.38 -21.61 19.48
CA LYS A 216 11.89 -21.16 18.19
C LYS A 216 12.80 -20.06 17.61
N TYR A 217 13.01 -20.07 16.29
CA TYR A 217 13.75 -19.01 15.58
C TYR A 217 12.91 -18.40 14.45
N ARG A 218 13.10 -17.10 14.14
CA ARG A 218 12.51 -16.42 12.98
C ARG A 218 13.57 -16.07 11.94
N ILE A 219 13.49 -16.68 10.77
CA ILE A 219 14.54 -16.59 9.75
C ILE A 219 14.08 -15.88 8.48
N ILE A 220 15.02 -15.19 7.83
CA ILE A 220 14.93 -14.74 6.44
C ILE A 220 15.90 -15.60 5.63
N LEU A 221 15.37 -16.48 4.78
CA LEU A 221 16.16 -17.27 3.84
C LEU A 221 16.22 -16.53 2.49
N THR A 222 17.43 -16.27 2.01
CA THR A 222 17.71 -15.72 0.68
C THR A 222 18.25 -16.82 -0.24
N GLN A 223 17.96 -16.72 -1.54
CA GLN A 223 18.44 -17.67 -2.56
C GLN A 223 19.95 -17.97 -2.43
N GLY A 224 20.31 -19.25 -2.44
CA GLY A 224 21.70 -19.72 -2.38
C GLY A 224 22.31 -19.83 -0.97
N SER A 225 21.68 -19.26 0.06
CA SER A 225 22.13 -19.42 1.46
C SER A 225 22.17 -20.89 1.89
N LYS A 226 23.08 -21.23 2.80
CA LYS A 226 23.23 -22.57 3.38
C LYS A 226 22.66 -22.62 4.80
N ILE A 227 21.90 -23.66 5.10
CA ILE A 227 21.42 -24.01 6.44
C ILE A 227 22.20 -25.24 6.89
N LYS A 228 22.90 -25.18 8.02
CA LYS A 228 23.64 -26.29 8.61
C LYS A 228 23.00 -26.69 9.95
N ILE A 229 22.56 -27.94 10.03
CA ILE A 229 21.82 -28.50 11.17
C ILE A 229 22.66 -29.63 11.76
N GLU A 230 22.93 -29.60 13.05
CA GLU A 230 23.74 -30.61 13.75
C GLU A 230 23.03 -31.09 15.02
N GLY A 231 23.06 -32.40 15.30
CA GLY A 231 22.48 -33.00 16.52
C GLY A 231 20.95 -33.17 16.54
N MET A 232 20.20 -32.47 15.69
CA MET A 232 18.73 -32.44 15.68
C MET A 232 18.14 -32.41 14.26
N SER A 233 16.81 -32.40 14.15
CA SER A 233 16.10 -31.91 12.96
C SER A 233 15.29 -30.65 13.28
N VAL A 234 14.82 -29.92 12.26
CA VAL A 234 14.04 -28.69 12.45
C VAL A 234 12.79 -28.69 11.57
N ASN A 235 11.67 -28.18 12.10
CA ASN A 235 10.46 -27.94 11.33
C ASN A 235 10.49 -26.52 10.77
N MET A 236 10.54 -26.39 9.45
CA MET A 236 10.46 -25.11 8.74
C MET A 236 9.00 -24.82 8.42
N LYS A 237 8.49 -23.64 8.79
CA LYS A 237 7.13 -23.20 8.46
C LYS A 237 7.11 -21.79 7.85
N PRO A 238 6.72 -21.61 6.58
CA PRO A 238 6.57 -20.30 5.96
C PRO A 238 5.64 -19.37 6.73
N ILE A 239 6.01 -18.09 6.83
CA ILE A 239 5.19 -17.04 7.42
C ILE A 239 4.91 -15.90 6.43
N LYS A 240 3.69 -15.37 6.48
CA LYS A 240 3.38 -14.05 5.93
C LYS A 240 3.60 -13.04 7.05
N ARG A 241 4.51 -12.08 6.86
CA ARG A 241 4.74 -11.00 7.84
C ARG A 241 3.45 -10.22 8.04
N SER A 242 3.21 -9.82 9.29
CA SER A 242 1.95 -9.21 9.73
C SER A 242 2.26 -8.21 10.82
N LEU A 243 1.95 -6.94 10.58
CA LEU A 243 2.29 -5.85 11.46
C LEU A 243 1.57 -5.95 12.80
N MET A 244 2.31 -6.22 13.87
CA MET A 244 1.83 -6.10 15.24
C MET A 244 1.71 -4.60 15.58
N PRO A 245 0.56 -4.14 16.10
CA PRO A 245 0.34 -2.72 16.38
C PRO A 245 1.19 -2.23 17.57
N TYR A 246 1.24 -0.91 17.77
CA TYR A 246 1.94 -0.28 18.89
C TYR A 246 1.24 -0.60 20.22
N LYS A 247 1.64 -1.72 20.82
CA LYS A 247 1.18 -2.27 22.11
C LYS A 247 2.28 -3.16 22.69
N GLU A 248 2.09 -3.63 23.93
CA GLU A 248 2.94 -4.66 24.51
C GLU A 248 2.88 -5.96 23.68
N THR A 249 4.05 -6.53 23.39
CA THR A 249 4.20 -7.76 22.61
C THR A 249 5.51 -8.48 22.97
N SER A 250 5.56 -9.79 22.73
CA SER A 250 6.79 -10.58 22.88
C SER A 250 7.25 -11.09 21.52
N ILE A 251 8.55 -10.95 21.26
CA ILE A 251 9.26 -11.54 20.12
C ILE A 251 10.27 -12.59 20.64
N TYR A 252 10.84 -13.39 19.75
CA TYR A 252 11.81 -14.46 20.08
C TYR A 252 12.98 -14.38 19.10
N SER A 253 14.07 -15.13 19.36
CA SER A 253 15.27 -15.12 18.51
C SER A 253 14.97 -15.14 17.00
N GLY A 254 15.75 -14.35 16.25
CA GLY A 254 15.62 -14.16 14.81
C GLY A 254 15.30 -12.73 14.37
N TYR A 255 14.99 -12.59 13.09
CA TYR A 255 14.94 -11.30 12.37
C TYR A 255 13.54 -10.71 12.23
N TRP A 256 13.34 -9.55 12.86
CA TRP A 256 12.10 -8.78 12.87
C TRP A 256 12.30 -7.44 12.19
N ILE A 257 11.37 -7.04 11.32
CA ILE A 257 11.49 -5.80 10.53
C ILE A 257 10.43 -4.80 10.99
N CYS A 258 10.86 -3.61 11.41
CA CYS A 258 9.95 -2.56 11.81
C CYS A 258 9.17 -2.02 10.60
N GLY A 259 7.87 -1.79 10.78
CA GLY A 259 6.91 -1.49 9.71
C GLY A 259 6.41 -2.72 8.93
N GLN A 260 6.93 -3.94 9.20
CA GLN A 260 6.42 -5.19 8.62
C GLN A 260 5.91 -6.19 9.67
N ASP A 261 6.65 -6.38 10.77
CA ASP A 261 6.26 -7.26 11.88
C ASP A 261 5.91 -6.47 13.15
N ILE A 262 6.57 -5.35 13.40
CA ILE A 262 6.43 -4.53 14.62
C ILE A 262 6.19 -3.08 14.20
N ALA A 263 5.26 -2.39 14.86
CA ALA A 263 5.00 -0.98 14.60
C ALA A 263 6.22 -0.08 14.90
N GLU A 264 6.25 1.08 14.25
CA GLU A 264 7.19 2.16 14.57
C GLU A 264 6.84 2.78 15.93
N GLY A 265 7.86 3.23 16.67
CA GLY A 265 7.68 3.88 17.96
C GLY A 265 8.78 3.59 18.98
N ARG A 266 8.60 4.08 20.20
CA ARG A 266 9.57 3.97 21.29
C ARG A 266 9.21 2.80 22.20
N TYR A 267 10.15 1.90 22.46
CA TYR A 267 9.91 0.70 23.25
C TYR A 267 10.96 0.54 24.35
N LYS A 268 10.56 -0.11 25.43
CA LYS A 268 11.42 -0.75 26.42
C LYS A 268 11.48 -2.24 26.09
N ALA A 269 12.66 -2.71 25.69
CA ALA A 269 12.94 -4.11 25.41
C ALA A 269 13.53 -4.80 26.65
N MET A 270 13.03 -5.98 27.00
CA MET A 270 13.43 -6.77 28.17
C MET A 270 13.48 -8.26 27.80
N ALA A 271 14.54 -8.98 28.18
CA ALA A 271 14.53 -10.44 28.09
C ALA A 271 13.55 -11.01 29.12
N GLU A 272 12.66 -11.94 28.71
CA GLU A 272 11.71 -12.56 29.64
C GLU A 272 12.37 -13.69 30.46
N SER A 273 13.42 -14.31 29.91
CA SER A 273 14.31 -15.25 30.58
C SER A 273 15.62 -15.40 29.81
N GLY A 274 16.66 -15.91 30.48
CA GLY A 274 17.98 -16.15 29.87
C GLY A 274 18.83 -14.88 29.71
N GLN A 275 19.83 -14.99 28.85
CA GLN A 275 20.76 -13.91 28.46
C GLN A 275 21.17 -14.13 27.00
N GLY A 276 21.17 -13.08 26.19
CA GLY A 276 21.62 -13.16 24.79
C GLY A 276 21.76 -11.79 24.14
N ASN A 277 22.04 -11.77 22.84
CA ASN A 277 22.31 -10.53 22.12
C ASN A 277 21.01 -9.92 21.58
N PHE A 278 20.88 -8.60 21.71
CA PHE A 278 19.78 -7.80 21.19
C PHE A 278 20.36 -6.63 20.39
N MET A 279 20.32 -6.75 19.06
CA MET A 279 20.91 -5.80 18.12
C MET A 279 19.83 -5.15 17.25
N ILE A 280 20.01 -3.89 16.89
CA ILE A 280 19.13 -3.17 15.96
C ILE A 280 19.97 -2.43 14.93
N TYR A 281 19.67 -2.66 13.66
CA TYR A 281 20.36 -2.09 12.51
C TYR A 281 19.48 -1.07 11.79
N ASP A 282 19.95 0.17 11.69
CA ASP A 282 19.40 1.24 10.84
C ASP A 282 20.19 1.23 9.53
N ASN A 283 19.55 0.78 8.43
CA ASN A 283 20.18 0.59 7.11
C ASN A 283 21.54 -0.16 7.16
N GLY A 284 21.60 -1.27 7.92
CA GLY A 284 22.81 -2.09 8.10
C GLY A 284 23.83 -1.56 9.12
N THR A 285 23.64 -0.37 9.69
CA THR A 285 24.50 0.17 10.76
C THR A 285 23.91 -0.17 12.13
N PRO A 286 24.62 -0.87 13.04
CA PRO A 286 24.10 -1.15 14.37
C PRO A 286 23.95 0.15 15.18
N LYS A 287 22.72 0.43 15.63
CA LYS A 287 22.37 1.56 16.52
C LYS A 287 22.00 1.12 17.95
N THR A 288 21.80 -0.18 18.15
CA THR A 288 21.65 -0.83 19.45
C THR A 288 22.41 -2.14 19.38
N ASN A 289 23.18 -2.47 20.42
CA ASN A 289 23.97 -3.69 20.50
C ASN A 289 24.19 -4.03 21.97
N GLU A 290 23.20 -4.66 22.59
CA GLU A 290 23.20 -4.97 24.01
C GLU A 290 23.22 -6.48 24.25
N ILE A 291 23.90 -6.92 25.32
CA ILE A 291 23.59 -8.20 25.95
C ILE A 291 22.39 -7.95 26.85
N LEU A 292 21.26 -8.60 26.57
CA LEU A 292 19.98 -8.40 27.24
C LEU A 292 19.67 -9.60 28.14
N GLY A 293 19.31 -9.34 29.40
CA GLY A 293 19.04 -10.36 30.42
C GLY A 293 20.27 -10.84 31.19
N GLY A 294 20.09 -11.92 31.96
CA GLY A 294 21.11 -12.51 32.83
C GLY A 294 21.65 -11.61 33.95
N ASP A 295 22.80 -11.99 34.49
CA ASP A 295 23.54 -11.24 35.52
C ASP A 295 24.60 -10.29 34.91
N LEU A 296 24.96 -10.49 33.63
CA LEU A 296 26.01 -9.72 32.94
C LEU A 296 25.45 -8.74 31.88
N GLY A 297 24.19 -8.91 31.47
CA GLY A 297 23.53 -8.02 30.52
C GLY A 297 22.72 -6.89 31.17
N VAL A 298 22.18 -6.01 30.35
CA VAL A 298 21.20 -5.01 30.77
C VAL A 298 19.84 -5.68 31.02
N LYS A 299 19.09 -5.22 32.02
CA LYS A 299 17.75 -5.77 32.33
C LYS A 299 16.68 -5.23 31.38
N GLU A 300 16.86 -4.00 30.94
CA GLU A 300 16.02 -3.31 29.97
C GLU A 300 16.88 -2.40 29.10
N VAL A 301 16.46 -2.18 27.85
CA VAL A 301 17.02 -1.15 26.95
C VAL A 301 15.89 -0.35 26.31
N ILE A 302 16.03 0.97 26.26
CA ILE A 302 15.10 1.87 25.55
C ILE A 302 15.54 2.02 24.11
N ILE A 303 14.63 1.77 23.17
CA ILE A 303 14.88 1.76 21.74
C ILE A 303 13.86 2.63 20.98
N ASP A 304 14.32 3.33 19.95
CA ASP A 304 13.48 4.09 19.02
C ASP A 304 13.44 3.37 17.66
N LEU A 305 12.35 2.66 17.40
CA LEU A 305 12.10 1.89 16.18
C LEU A 305 11.47 2.77 15.10
N LYS A 306 12.06 2.73 13.90
CA LYS A 306 11.66 3.39 12.66
C LYS A 306 11.40 2.35 11.57
N LYS A 307 10.61 2.70 10.57
CA LYS A 307 10.38 1.84 9.39
C LYS A 307 11.68 1.30 8.80
N ASP A 308 11.67 0.01 8.46
CA ASP A 308 12.76 -0.74 7.84
C ASP A 308 14.00 -0.97 8.73
N ASP A 309 13.98 -0.60 10.01
CA ASP A 309 14.93 -1.14 11.01
C ASP A 309 14.85 -2.68 11.03
N ILE A 310 16.01 -3.33 11.19
CA ILE A 310 16.09 -4.78 11.45
C ILE A 310 16.49 -4.99 12.91
N ILE A 311 15.64 -5.67 13.68
CA ILE A 311 15.97 -6.21 15.00
C ILE A 311 16.49 -7.63 14.80
N ASP A 312 17.67 -7.90 15.35
CA ASP A 312 18.25 -9.23 15.47
C ASP A 312 18.30 -9.63 16.96
N VAL A 313 17.77 -10.80 17.26
CA VAL A 313 17.68 -11.36 18.60
C VAL A 313 18.35 -12.72 18.56
N ALA A 314 19.38 -12.95 19.39
CA ALA A 314 20.13 -14.19 19.39
C ALA A 314 20.28 -14.78 20.80
N GLY A 315 20.10 -16.09 20.94
CA GLY A 315 20.18 -16.81 22.23
C GLY A 315 19.05 -16.54 23.23
N LEU A 316 17.94 -15.89 22.83
CA LEU A 316 16.85 -15.53 23.73
C LEU A 316 15.52 -16.20 23.35
N LYS A 317 14.97 -17.00 24.28
CA LYS A 317 13.64 -17.64 24.14
C LYS A 317 12.53 -16.60 23.93
N SER A 318 12.60 -15.44 24.60
CA SER A 318 11.68 -14.32 24.40
C SER A 318 12.26 -12.96 24.84
N VAL A 319 11.93 -11.92 24.08
CA VAL A 319 12.12 -10.50 24.41
C VAL A 319 10.77 -9.79 24.37
N ARG A 320 10.37 -9.22 25.50
CA ARG A 320 9.18 -8.38 25.64
C ARG A 320 9.48 -6.95 25.22
N LEU A 321 8.66 -6.40 24.34
CA LEU A 321 8.66 -5.01 23.92
C LEU A 321 7.44 -4.31 24.53
N VAL A 322 7.67 -3.39 25.47
CA VAL A 322 6.63 -2.54 26.08
C VAL A 322 6.71 -1.14 25.47
N PRO A 323 5.61 -0.55 24.98
CA PRO A 323 5.57 0.84 24.54
C PRO A 323 5.97 1.82 25.65
N GLU A 324 6.99 2.63 25.39
CA GLU A 324 7.37 3.75 26.26
C GLU A 324 6.56 5.01 25.85
N LYS A 325 6.66 6.08 26.63
CA LYS A 325 6.00 7.38 26.41
C LYS A 325 6.99 8.51 26.19
#